data_AF-A0A2A5G8S0-F1
#
_entry.id   AF-A0A2A5G8S0-F1
#
_cell.length_a   1.000
_cell.length_b   1.000
_cell.length_c   1.000
_cell.angle_alpha   90.00
_cell.angle_beta   90.00
_cell.angle_gamma   90.00
#
_symmetry.space_group_name_H-M   'P 1'
#
loop_
_entity.id
_entity.type
_entity.pdbx_description
1 polymer ?
#
loop_
_entity_poly.entity_id
_entity_poly.type
_entity_poly.pdbx_seq_one_letter_code
_entity_poly.pdbx_strand_id
1 'polypeptide(L)' 'MNNNIENAIQKAKDEIAKHGWRTDEYIAGNQCHLEITKDGRRFGWGMFQRLYCWTEAYEFVTKKHWINLTS' A
#
# COMPACT_ATOMS: atom_id res chain seq x y z
N MET A 1 6.13 18.37 -4.93
CA MET A 1 6.67 17.07 -4.47
C MET A 1 5.57 16.08 -4.05
N ASN A 2 4.42 16.50 -3.52
CA ASN A 2 3.34 15.57 -3.11
C ASN A 2 2.70 14.75 -4.23
N ASN A 3 2.67 15.25 -5.48
CA ASN A 3 1.96 14.57 -6.58
C ASN A 3 2.57 13.19 -6.94
N ASN A 4 3.87 13.00 -6.75
CA ASN A 4 4.53 11.73 -7.11
C ASN A 4 4.23 10.61 -6.10
N ILE A 5 4.11 10.95 -4.82
CA ILE A 5 3.79 9.98 -3.75
C ILE A 5 2.34 9.53 -3.88
N GLU A 6 1.40 10.46 -4.07
CA GLU A 6 -0.01 10.11 -4.25
C GLU A 6 -0.23 9.26 -5.50
N ASN A 7 0.44 9.58 -6.61
CA ASN A 7 0.37 8.77 -7.83
C ASN A 7 0.91 7.34 -7.60
N ALA A 8 2.01 7.19 -6.87
CA ALA A 8 2.59 5.88 -6.57
C ALA A 8 1.66 5.05 -5.64
N ILE A 9 1.11 5.69 -4.61
CA ILE A 9 0.12 5.05 -3.72
C ILE A 9 -1.14 4.66 -4.49
N GLN A 10 -1.61 5.49 -5.42
CA GLN A 10 -2.77 5.16 -6.24
C GLN A 10 -2.52 3.94 -7.13
N LYS A 11 -1.35 3.86 -7.78
CA LYS A 11 -0.97 2.66 -8.55
C LYS A 11 -0.97 1.41 -7.67
N ALA A 12 -0.47 1.52 -6.43
CA ALA A 12 -0.46 0.41 -5.48
C ALA A 12 -1.86 -0.05 -5.10
N LYS A 13 -2.77 0.90 -4.82
CA LYS A 13 -4.19 0.65 -4.57
C LYS A 13 -4.81 -0.15 -5.72
N ASP A 14 -4.59 0.31 -6.95
CA ASP A 14 -5.16 -0.30 -8.15
C ASP A 14 -4.62 -1.73 -8.36
N GLU A 15 -3.32 -1.94 -8.21
CA GLU A 15 -2.71 -3.27 -8.35
C GLU A 15 -3.16 -4.23 -7.24
N ILE A 16 -3.16 -3.78 -5.98
CA ILE A 16 -3.64 -4.59 -4.85
C ILE A 16 -5.12 -4.99 -5.08
N ALA A 17 -5.95 -4.05 -5.55
CA ALA A 17 -7.35 -4.31 -5.88
C ALA A 17 -7.53 -5.30 -7.04
N LYS A 18 -6.69 -5.23 -8.09
CA LYS A 18 -6.70 -6.23 -9.20
C LYS A 18 -6.43 -7.65 -8.71
N HIS A 19 -5.68 -7.81 -7.63
CA HIS A 19 -5.45 -9.10 -6.98
C HIS A 19 -6.56 -9.52 -6.00
N GLY A 20 -7.64 -8.75 -5.90
CA GLY A 20 -8.82 -9.04 -5.09
C GLY A 20 -8.68 -8.69 -3.61
N TRP A 21 -7.67 -7.90 -3.25
CA TRP A 21 -7.50 -7.42 -1.88
C TRP A 21 -8.22 -6.09 -1.69
N ARG A 22 -8.89 -5.92 -0.55
CA ARG A 22 -9.41 -4.64 -0.08
C ARG A 22 -8.39 -3.97 0.81
N THR A 23 -8.29 -2.65 0.76
CA THR A 23 -7.33 -1.86 1.54
C THR A 23 -8.05 -0.91 2.47
N ASP A 24 -7.60 -0.80 3.72
CA ASP A 24 -8.05 0.21 4.68
C ASP A 24 -6.83 0.97 5.22
N GLU A 25 -6.87 2.30 5.17
CA GLU A 25 -5.76 3.18 5.54
C GLU A 25 -6.21 4.19 6.59
N TYR A 26 -5.45 4.27 7.68
CA TYR A 26 -5.58 5.28 8.70
C TYR A 26 -4.28 6.06 8.87
N ILE A 27 -4.37 7.39 8.84
CA ILE A 27 -3.22 8.29 8.95
C ILE A 27 -3.34 9.10 10.24
N ALA A 28 -2.33 9.01 11.10
CA ALA A 28 -2.20 9.81 12.32
C ALA A 28 -0.88 10.58 12.31
N GLY A 29 -0.94 11.87 11.95
CA GLY A 29 0.26 12.68 11.76
C GLY A 29 1.15 12.11 10.65
N ASN A 30 2.38 11.73 10.99
CA ASN A 30 3.34 11.15 10.05
C ASN A 30 3.33 9.60 10.04
N GLN A 31 2.44 8.98 10.79
CA GLN A 31 2.31 7.52 10.86
C GLN A 31 1.13 7.05 10.02
N CYS A 32 1.35 5.95 9.30
CA CYS A 32 0.31 5.23 8.59
C CYS A 32 0.07 3.87 9.25
N HIS A 33 -1.20 3.51 9.34
CA HIS A 33 -1.67 2.16 9.59
C HIS A 33 -2.44 1.70 8.34
N LEU A 34 -1.87 0.75 7.61
CA LEU A 34 -2.45 0.17 6.42
C LEU A 34 -2.81 -1.28 6.69
N GLU A 35 -3.99 -1.66 6.24
CA GLU A 35 -4.47 -3.02 6.26
C GLU A 35 -4.92 -3.47 4.88
N ILE A 36 -4.67 -4.74 4.58
CA ILE A 36 -5.30 -5.42 3.45
C ILE A 36 -6.07 -6.65 3.90
N THR A 37 -7.22 -6.88 3.27
CA THR A 37 -8.10 -8.02 3.57
C THR A 37 -8.52 -8.74 2.29
N LYS A 38 -8.47 -10.07 2.30
CA LYS A 38 -8.97 -10.94 1.22
C LYS A 38 -9.38 -12.30 1.78
N ASP A 39 -10.59 -12.76 1.45
CA ASP A 39 -11.10 -14.10 1.79
C ASP A 39 -10.93 -14.47 3.29
N GLY A 40 -11.18 -13.52 4.19
CA GLY A 40 -11.03 -13.69 5.64
C GLY A 40 -9.59 -13.60 6.16
N ARG A 41 -8.58 -13.43 5.30
CA ARG A 41 -7.20 -13.14 5.68
C ARG A 41 -6.98 -11.64 5.79
N ARG A 42 -6.24 -11.22 6.81
CA ARG A 42 -5.94 -9.83 7.15
C ARG A 42 -4.44 -9.67 7.40
N PHE A 43 -3.84 -8.68 6.77
CA PHE A 43 -2.43 -8.30 6.96
C PHE A 43 -2.35 -6.80 7.17
N GLY A 44 -1.47 -6.36 8.07
CA GLY A 44 -1.35 -4.95 8.42
C GLY A 44 0.09 -4.49 8.61
N TRP A 45 0.33 -3.22 8.27
CA TRP A 45 1.59 -2.50 8.44
C TRP A 45 1.28 -1.19 9.15
N GLY A 46 2.01 -0.88 10.22
CA GLY A 46 1.68 0.26 11.07
C GLY A 46 2.90 0.93 11.68
N MET A 47 2.74 2.18 12.13
CA MET A 47 3.78 3.00 12.76
C MET A 47 4.96 3.37 11.83
N PHE A 48 4.77 3.28 10.52
CA PHE A 48 5.76 3.69 9.52
C PHE A 48 5.24 4.86 8.67
N GLN A 49 6.12 5.40 7.82
CA GLN A 49 5.71 6.37 6.81
C GLN A 49 4.70 5.75 5.84
N ARG A 50 3.78 6.59 5.37
CA ARG A 50 2.70 6.19 4.45
C ARG A 50 3.20 5.43 3.23
N LEU A 51 4.21 5.97 2.54
CA LEU A 51 4.77 5.35 1.35
C LEU A 51 5.34 3.96 1.64
N TYR A 52 6.04 3.80 2.76
CA TYR A 52 6.60 2.51 3.16
C TYR A 52 5.52 1.45 3.38
N CYS A 53 4.42 1.80 4.05
CA CYS A 53 3.30 0.87 4.26
C CYS A 53 2.71 0.38 2.92
N TRP A 54 2.50 1.29 1.97
CA TRP A 54 2.00 0.94 0.64
C TRP A 54 3.01 0.13 -0.18
N THR A 55 4.30 0.43 -0.05
CA THR A 55 5.38 -0.36 -0.65
C THR A 55 5.31 -1.80 -0.20
N GLU A 56 5.37 -2.04 1.11
CA GLU A 56 5.34 -3.40 1.67
C GLU A 56 4.06 -4.16 1.28
N ALA A 57 2.90 -3.51 1.34
CA ALA A 57 1.63 -4.13 0.95
C ALA A 57 1.60 -4.52 -0.53
N TYR A 58 2.12 -3.65 -1.40
CA TYR A 58 2.22 -3.93 -2.83
C TYR A 58 3.17 -5.11 -3.11
N GLU A 59 4.36 -5.12 -2.52
CA GLU A 59 5.32 -6.21 -2.74
C GLU A 59 4.79 -7.54 -2.18
N PHE A 60 4.09 -7.49 -1.04
CA PHE A 60 3.44 -8.66 -0.46
C PHE A 60 2.41 -9.27 -1.41
N VAL A 61 1.55 -8.45 -2.02
CA VAL A 61 0.46 -8.90 -2.91
C VAL A 61 0.98 -9.31 -4.28
N THR A 62 1.82 -8.50 -4.90
CA THR A 62 2.22 -8.67 -6.31
C THR A 62 3.48 -9.50 -6.50
N LYS A 63 4.27 -9.69 -5.44
CA LYS A 63 5.62 -10.28 -5.49
C LYS A 63 6.58 -9.52 -6.42
N LYS A 64 6.29 -8.25 -6.72
CA LYS A 64 7.11 -7.34 -7.52
C LYS A 64 7.70 -6.27 -6.62
N HIS A 65 8.90 -5.82 -6.94
CA HIS A 65 9.50 -4.67 -6.24
C HIS A 65 8.83 -3.35 -6.62
N TRP A 66 8.63 -2.48 -5.62
CA TRP A 66 7.99 -1.17 -5.75
C TRP A 66 8.73 -0.21 -6.67
N ILE A 67 10.04 -0.39 -6.84
CA ILE A 67 10.84 0.40 -7.79
C ILE A 67 10.26 0.37 -9.21
N ASN A 68 9.52 -0.69 -9.56
CA ASN A 68 8.85 -0.84 -10.85
C ASN A 68 7.56 0.01 -10.99
N LEU A 69 7.02 0.56 -9.90
CA LEU A 69 5.85 1.46 -9.92
C LEU A 69 6.22 2.94 -10.00
N THR A 70 7.42 3.27 -9.51
CA THR A 70 7.95 4.65 -9.43
C THR A 70 8.90 5.02 -10.57
N SER A 71 9.28 4.03 -11.40
CA SER A 71 10.06 4.25 -12.64
C SER A 71 9.16 4.70 -13.80
#